data_AF-A0A1V6NQD0-F1
#
_entry.id   AF-A0A1V6NQD0-F1
#
_cell.length_a   1.000
_cell.length_b   1.000
_cell.length_c   1.000
_cell.angle_alpha   90.00
_cell.angle_beta   90.00
_cell.angle_gamma   90.00
#
_symmetry.space_group_name_H-M   'P 1'
#
loop_
_entity.id
_entity.type
_entity.pdbx_description
1 polymer ?
#
loop_
_entity_poly.entity_id
_entity_poly.type
_entity_poly.pdbx_seq_one_letter_code
_entity_poly.pdbx_strand_id
1 'polypeptide(L)'
;MGNSNSNPNMELSKSEQSDNDWTIEPSSSNMQSQQTPPTYEESTQNMMKKYAKQVEHAKTPEDLLEPLLSDISIDEKRKLIQDAPDIVFLNDEGSTTRTLNLETRLEDANCDELAQRVAYRYHLLNASWDRGWCKELIKLDITLRWIVQRKIWLEQKAKALQKYQRRYLSSSDLNKLEAYEKEINSLSSKYWDSHREQWAKSDGIWSLSANRARKRQRKHADWYLSGVLREDCANRGGCCGRSCGCRERPRMTVNIDGVCDRGHCTTACSCCLKAHNIDGEKLKMKDVDEVHFSSYNRHATRLLKGYIFYLNGME
;
A
#
# COMPACT_ATOMS: atom_id res chain seq x y z
N MET A 1 -12.20 7.89 62.70
CA MET A 1 -10.94 7.91 63.48
C MET A 1 -9.99 8.79 62.67
N GLY A 2 -9.92 10.12 62.88
CA GLY A 2 -9.30 10.82 64.04
C GLY A 2 -7.79 10.54 64.00
N ASN A 3 -6.84 11.46 63.80
CA ASN A 3 -6.59 12.85 64.23
C ASN A 3 -5.61 13.49 63.20
N SER A 4 -5.55 14.80 62.87
CA SER A 4 -5.49 16.06 63.64
C SER A 4 -4.23 16.23 64.50
N ASN A 5 -3.29 17.09 64.05
CA ASN A 5 -2.55 18.11 64.83
C ASN A 5 -1.49 18.76 63.92
N SER A 6 -1.58 20.03 63.48
CA SER A 6 -1.54 21.31 64.22
C SER A 6 -0.13 21.71 64.70
N ASN A 7 0.49 22.65 63.95
CA ASN A 7 1.17 23.94 64.29
C ASN A 7 2.07 24.04 65.56
N PRO A 8 3.04 25.01 65.68
CA PRO A 8 2.86 26.43 65.32
C PRO A 8 4.09 27.28 64.88
N ASN A 9 3.75 28.39 64.20
CA ASN A 9 4.20 29.79 64.35
C ASN A 9 5.47 30.17 65.14
N MET A 10 6.27 31.09 64.56
CA MET A 10 6.93 32.16 65.31
C MET A 10 7.11 33.43 64.45
N GLU A 11 6.39 34.49 64.85
CA GLU A 11 6.56 35.92 64.56
C GLU A 11 7.94 36.43 65.09
N LEU A 12 8.49 37.63 64.88
CA LEU A 12 8.14 38.97 64.39
C LEU A 12 9.53 39.67 64.23
N SER A 13 9.71 40.70 63.39
CA SER A 13 9.92 42.10 63.84
C SER A 13 10.15 43.05 62.67
N LYS A 14 9.70 44.29 62.88
CA LYS A 14 9.51 45.43 61.97
C LYS A 14 10.74 46.34 61.83
N SER A 15 10.69 47.19 60.78
CA SER A 15 11.14 48.60 60.63
C SER A 15 11.74 48.78 59.23
N GLU A 16 11.64 49.88 58.48
CA GLU A 16 11.08 51.23 58.69
C GLU A 16 10.89 51.89 57.30
N GLN A 17 10.10 52.96 57.26
CA GLN A 17 9.78 53.77 56.08
C GLN A 17 11.00 54.50 55.50
N SER A 18 11.03 54.71 54.19
CA SER A 18 11.40 56.03 53.65
C SER A 18 10.79 56.25 52.26
N ASP A 19 9.97 57.29 52.19
CA ASP A 19 9.52 57.95 50.97
C ASP A 19 10.72 58.42 50.13
N ASN A 20 10.64 58.28 48.81
CA ASN A 20 11.30 59.18 47.87
C ASN A 20 10.57 59.13 46.52
N ASP A 21 9.70 60.13 46.39
CA ASP A 21 9.06 60.61 45.17
C ASP A 21 10.14 61.19 44.22
N TRP A 22 10.34 60.56 43.08
CA TRP A 22 11.09 61.12 41.94
C TRP A 22 10.31 60.86 40.66
N THR A 23 9.63 61.89 40.19
CA THR A 23 9.16 62.07 38.82
C THR A 23 10.30 61.81 37.83
N ILE A 24 10.19 60.72 37.06
CA ILE A 24 11.03 60.43 35.90
C ILE A 24 10.24 60.80 34.65
N GLU A 25 10.78 61.73 33.86
CA GLU A 25 10.29 62.08 32.53
C GLU A 25 10.24 60.86 31.59
N PRO A 26 9.28 60.78 30.66
CA PRO A 26 9.14 59.64 29.77
C PRO A 26 10.25 59.65 28.73
N SER A 27 11.26 58.80 28.96
CA SER A 27 12.24 58.43 27.95
C SER A 27 11.56 57.53 26.93
N SER A 28 11.55 58.00 25.68
CA SER A 28 11.08 57.31 24.48
C SER A 28 11.72 55.91 24.35
N SER A 29 11.10 54.89 24.93
CA SER A 29 11.41 53.50 24.63
C SER A 29 10.86 53.18 23.24
N ASN A 30 11.75 52.90 22.31
CA ASN A 30 11.43 52.20 21.07
C ASN A 30 10.53 51.00 21.41
N MET A 31 9.23 51.10 21.13
CA MET A 31 8.36 49.93 21.13
C MET A 31 8.83 49.04 19.98
N GLN A 32 9.72 48.09 20.30
CA GLN A 32 9.82 46.88 19.52
C GLN A 32 8.43 46.26 19.52
N SER A 33 7.73 46.43 18.40
CA SER A 33 6.50 45.73 18.08
C SER A 33 6.74 44.26 18.35
N GLN A 34 6.24 43.76 19.49
CA GLN A 34 6.20 42.34 19.78
C GLN A 34 5.29 41.73 18.72
N GLN A 35 5.90 41.19 17.66
CA GLN A 35 5.16 40.37 16.72
C GLN A 35 4.65 39.18 17.53
N THR A 36 3.32 39.08 17.65
CA THR A 36 2.66 37.89 18.19
C THR A 36 3.22 36.68 17.46
N PRO A 37 3.69 35.64 18.18
CA PRO A 37 4.17 34.42 17.55
C PRO A 37 3.11 33.88 16.58
N PRO A 38 3.52 33.36 15.42
CA PRO A 38 2.57 32.82 14.46
C PRO A 38 1.75 31.72 15.12
N THR A 39 0.46 31.69 14.79
CA THR A 39 -0.42 30.58 15.17
C THR A 39 0.11 29.26 14.57
N TYR A 40 -0.33 28.13 15.12
CA TYR A 40 0.04 26.82 14.61
C TYR A 40 -0.30 26.67 13.11
N GLU A 41 -1.46 27.19 12.70
CA GLU A 41 -1.90 27.21 11.31
C GLU A 41 -1.00 28.09 10.43
N GLU A 42 -0.65 29.29 10.88
CA GLU A 42 0.25 30.20 10.15
C GLU A 42 1.66 29.65 10.03
N SER A 43 2.17 29.01 11.09
CA SER A 43 3.47 28.35 11.09
C SER A 43 3.51 27.21 10.06
N THR A 44 2.45 26.39 10.02
CA THR A 44 2.32 25.29 9.06
C THR A 44 2.24 25.81 7.62
N GLN A 45 1.44 26.85 7.35
CA GLN A 45 1.34 27.46 6.02
C GLN A 45 2.66 28.09 5.57
N ASN A 46 3.39 28.73 6.47
CA ASN A 46 4.70 29.31 6.17
C ASN A 46 5.73 28.23 5.85
N MET A 47 5.74 27.12 6.59
CA MET A 47 6.58 25.96 6.28
C MET A 47 6.22 25.35 4.92
N MET A 48 4.94 25.19 4.60
CA MET A 48 4.50 24.69 3.31
C MET A 48 4.96 25.57 2.15
N LYS A 49 4.80 26.90 2.26
CA LYS A 49 5.29 27.84 1.23
C LYS A 49 6.81 27.77 1.07
N LYS A 50 7.55 27.66 2.19
CA LYS A 50 9.01 27.48 2.17
C LYS A 50 9.38 26.21 1.39
N TYR A 51 8.77 25.08 1.72
CA TYR A 51 9.08 23.79 1.10
C TYR A 51 8.64 23.71 -0.36
N ALA A 52 7.48 24.24 -0.72
CA ALA A 52 7.05 24.31 -2.12
C ALA A 52 8.07 25.08 -2.98
N LYS A 53 8.55 26.24 -2.50
CA LYS A 53 9.57 27.03 -3.19
C LYS A 53 10.91 26.28 -3.28
N GLN A 54 11.31 25.57 -2.23
CA GLN A 54 12.52 24.75 -2.23
C GLN A 54 12.44 23.63 -3.29
N VAL A 55 11.31 22.93 -3.33
CA VAL A 55 11.07 21.82 -4.28
C VAL A 55 10.97 22.30 -5.72
N GLU A 56 10.38 23.47 -5.97
CA GLU A 56 10.32 24.08 -7.30
C GLU A 56 11.72 24.29 -7.91
N HIS A 57 12.72 24.57 -7.07
CA HIS A 57 14.10 24.80 -7.48
C HIS A 57 15.02 23.59 -7.26
N ALA A 58 14.45 22.43 -6.89
CA ALA A 58 15.20 21.21 -6.66
C ALA A 58 15.90 20.74 -7.96
N LYS A 59 17.14 20.28 -7.80
CA LYS A 59 17.96 19.77 -8.90
C LYS A 59 18.32 18.31 -8.70
N THR A 60 18.34 17.83 -7.45
CA THR A 60 18.68 16.46 -7.13
C THR A 60 17.66 15.83 -6.18
N PRO A 61 17.57 14.48 -6.12
CA PRO A 61 16.67 13.80 -5.19
C PRO A 61 16.87 14.22 -3.72
N GLU A 62 18.10 14.53 -3.32
CA GLU A 62 18.43 14.93 -1.95
C GLU A 62 17.76 16.24 -1.53
N ASP A 63 17.49 17.15 -2.47
CA ASP A 63 16.80 18.41 -2.20
C ASP A 63 15.37 18.19 -1.67
N LEU A 64 14.80 17.01 -1.92
CA LEU A 64 13.47 16.62 -1.44
C LEU A 64 13.49 16.06 0.00
N LEU A 65 14.64 15.72 0.56
CA LEU A 65 14.70 15.00 1.84
C LEU A 65 14.16 15.80 3.03
N GLU A 66 14.61 17.04 3.21
CA GLU A 66 14.14 17.89 4.31
C GLU A 66 12.62 18.12 4.21
N PRO A 67 12.05 18.54 3.06
CA PRO A 67 10.60 18.65 2.90
C PRO A 67 9.83 17.35 3.20
N LEU A 68 10.30 16.20 2.71
CA LEU A 68 9.58 14.93 2.84
C LEU A 68 9.71 14.30 4.24
N LEU A 69 10.75 14.64 5.00
CA LEU A 69 10.93 14.20 6.39
C LEU A 69 10.41 15.20 7.42
N SER A 70 9.90 16.36 6.98
CA SER A 70 9.31 17.36 7.88
C SER A 70 7.98 16.92 8.50
N ASP A 71 7.43 17.72 9.42
CA ASP A 71 6.15 17.42 10.09
C ASP A 71 4.89 17.83 9.31
N ILE A 72 5.04 18.25 8.04
CA ILE A 72 3.87 18.59 7.20
C ILE A 72 3.03 17.34 6.90
N SER A 73 1.76 17.54 6.54
CA SER A 73 0.84 16.43 6.28
C SER A 73 1.34 15.53 5.14
N ILE A 74 0.95 14.25 5.18
CA ILE A 74 1.30 13.29 4.13
C ILE A 74 0.83 13.79 2.75
N ASP A 75 -0.33 14.43 2.67
CA ASP A 75 -0.87 14.95 1.41
C ASP A 75 -0.01 16.04 0.79
N GLU A 76 0.55 16.92 1.62
CA GLU A 76 1.49 17.94 1.13
C GLU A 76 2.79 17.30 0.67
N LYS A 77 3.32 16.30 1.40
CA LYS A 77 4.50 15.55 0.94
C LYS A 77 4.26 14.84 -0.39
N ARG A 78 3.06 14.25 -0.59
CA ARG A 78 2.66 13.63 -1.86
C ARG A 78 2.68 14.66 -2.99
N LYS A 79 2.15 15.86 -2.73
CA LYS A 79 2.12 16.97 -3.69
C LYS A 79 3.53 17.46 -4.03
N LEU A 80 4.42 17.59 -3.06
CA LEU A 80 5.81 17.96 -3.31
C LEU A 80 6.52 16.99 -4.26
N ILE A 81 6.32 15.66 -4.13
CA ILE A 81 6.89 14.69 -5.07
C ILE A 81 6.31 14.86 -6.48
N GLN A 82 5.02 15.19 -6.58
CA GLN A 82 4.34 15.39 -7.86
C GLN A 82 4.82 16.66 -8.57
N ASP A 83 4.97 17.75 -7.82
CA ASP A 83 5.33 19.08 -8.32
C ASP A 83 6.86 19.24 -8.51
N ALA A 84 7.67 18.33 -7.97
CA ALA A 84 9.11 18.32 -8.17
C ALA A 84 9.48 18.27 -9.67
N PRO A 85 10.44 19.10 -10.12
CA PRO A 85 10.89 19.12 -11.51
C PRO A 85 11.35 17.74 -12.01
N ASP A 86 11.04 17.40 -13.27
CA ASP A 86 11.42 16.10 -13.85
C ASP A 86 12.95 15.86 -13.78
N ILE A 87 13.77 16.91 -13.86
CA ILE A 87 15.23 16.85 -13.77
C ILE A 87 15.73 16.18 -12.49
N VAL A 88 14.96 16.29 -11.39
CA VAL A 88 15.26 15.63 -10.11
C VAL A 88 15.31 14.10 -10.27
N PHE A 89 14.53 13.56 -11.20
CA PHE A 89 14.36 12.14 -11.39
C PHE A 89 14.89 11.62 -12.72
N LEU A 90 15.43 12.45 -13.62
CA LEU A 90 15.97 11.99 -14.90
C LEU A 90 17.28 11.21 -14.69
N ASN A 91 17.46 10.15 -15.47
CA ASN A 91 18.63 9.28 -15.37
C ASN A 91 19.86 9.96 -15.99
N ASP A 92 20.63 10.65 -15.16
CA ASP A 92 22.02 11.07 -15.41
C ASP A 92 23.04 10.20 -14.67
N GLU A 93 24.33 10.47 -14.87
CA GLU A 93 25.43 9.82 -14.16
C GLU A 93 25.35 10.09 -12.64
N GLY A 94 24.75 9.15 -11.91
CA GLY A 94 24.62 9.18 -10.45
C GLY A 94 23.18 9.38 -9.94
N SER A 95 22.26 9.92 -10.73
CA SER A 95 20.83 10.08 -10.37
C SER A 95 20.17 8.79 -9.89
N THR A 96 20.47 7.63 -10.51
CA THR A 96 19.94 6.33 -10.07
C THR A 96 20.31 6.09 -8.61
N THR A 97 21.59 6.21 -8.27
CA THR A 97 22.08 6.00 -6.90
C THR A 97 21.47 6.99 -5.91
N ARG A 98 21.36 8.27 -6.31
CA ARG A 98 20.77 9.33 -5.50
C ARG A 98 19.28 9.11 -5.22
N THR A 99 18.51 8.74 -6.23
CA THR A 99 17.09 8.40 -6.10
C THR A 99 16.91 7.20 -5.19
N LEU A 100 17.74 6.16 -5.35
CA LEU A 100 17.70 4.98 -4.48
C LEU A 100 18.07 5.31 -3.03
N ASN A 101 18.97 6.27 -2.80
CA ASN A 101 19.31 6.76 -1.46
C ASN A 101 18.10 7.47 -0.83
N LEU A 102 17.45 8.37 -1.57
CA LEU A 102 16.20 9.02 -1.14
C LEU A 102 15.13 7.99 -0.78
N GLU A 103 14.90 6.98 -1.63
CA GLU A 103 13.96 5.89 -1.32
C GLU A 103 14.31 5.14 -0.03
N THR A 104 15.58 4.77 0.17
CA THR A 104 16.04 4.09 1.38
C THR A 104 15.83 4.95 2.61
N ARG A 105 16.19 6.25 2.56
CA ARG A 105 16.01 7.15 3.70
C ARG A 105 14.55 7.35 4.09
N LEU A 106 13.65 7.39 3.11
CA LEU A 106 12.22 7.43 3.36
C LEU A 106 11.72 6.12 3.99
N GLU A 107 12.19 4.96 3.51
CA GLU A 107 11.88 3.66 4.10
C GLU A 107 12.38 3.55 5.55
N ASP A 108 13.62 3.96 5.83
CA ASP A 108 14.20 3.97 7.18
C ASP A 108 13.45 4.91 8.15
N ALA A 109 12.81 5.95 7.60
CA ALA A 109 11.94 6.87 8.34
C ALA A 109 10.47 6.39 8.43
N ASN A 110 10.18 5.13 8.09
CA ASN A 110 8.83 4.56 8.02
C ASN A 110 7.86 5.31 7.08
N CYS A 111 8.39 5.98 6.06
CA CYS A 111 7.64 6.71 5.04
C CYS A 111 7.52 5.89 3.75
N ASP A 112 7.09 4.62 3.87
CA ASP A 112 7.02 3.66 2.75
C ASP A 112 6.25 4.18 1.55
N GLU A 113 5.13 4.88 1.78
CA GLU A 113 4.32 5.44 0.69
C GLU A 113 5.07 6.51 -0.10
N LEU A 114 5.85 7.36 0.57
CA LEU A 114 6.65 8.38 -0.08
C LEU A 114 7.78 7.74 -0.88
N ALA A 115 8.44 6.71 -0.32
CA ALA A 115 9.44 5.92 -1.03
C ALA A 115 8.87 5.28 -2.31
N GLN A 116 7.64 4.75 -2.23
CA GLN A 116 6.92 4.21 -3.39
C GLN A 116 6.59 5.28 -4.44
N ARG A 117 6.22 6.50 -4.03
CA ARG A 117 5.93 7.62 -4.94
C ARG A 117 7.18 8.11 -5.66
N VAL A 118 8.29 8.22 -4.96
CA VAL A 118 9.62 8.50 -5.54
C VAL A 118 9.98 7.43 -6.57
N ALA A 119 9.90 6.15 -6.19
CA ALA A 119 10.19 5.03 -7.08
C ALA A 119 9.31 5.05 -8.35
N TYR A 120 8.02 5.38 -8.18
CA TYR A 120 7.07 5.50 -9.29
C TYR A 120 7.40 6.66 -10.22
N ARG A 121 7.71 7.85 -9.67
CA ARG A 121 8.06 9.04 -10.46
C ARG A 121 9.33 8.78 -11.28
N TYR A 122 10.35 8.21 -10.63
CA TYR A 122 11.57 7.78 -11.29
C TYR A 122 11.32 6.72 -12.37
N HIS A 123 10.48 5.71 -12.08
CA HIS A 123 10.13 4.68 -13.04
C HIS A 123 9.45 5.27 -14.30
N LEU A 124 8.53 6.23 -14.13
CA LEU A 124 7.83 6.84 -15.27
C LEU A 124 8.77 7.60 -16.21
N LEU A 125 9.84 8.21 -15.68
CA LEU A 125 10.76 9.03 -16.46
C LEU A 125 11.87 8.22 -17.12
N ASN A 126 12.25 7.07 -16.54
CA ASN A 126 13.46 6.35 -16.96
C ASN A 126 13.24 4.92 -17.42
N ALA A 127 12.13 4.28 -17.05
CA ALA A 127 11.87 2.94 -17.54
C ALA A 127 11.40 3.00 -19.00
N SER A 128 11.66 1.93 -19.74
CA SER A 128 11.09 1.80 -21.08
C SER A 128 9.56 1.82 -20.98
N TRP A 129 8.92 2.29 -22.05
CA TRP A 129 7.48 2.20 -22.21
C TRP A 129 6.98 0.74 -22.29
N ASP A 130 7.91 -0.22 -22.42
CA ASP A 130 7.59 -1.64 -22.39
C ASP A 130 7.24 -2.08 -20.96
N ARG A 131 5.95 -2.22 -20.73
CA ARG A 131 5.37 -2.75 -19.50
C ARG A 131 4.94 -4.21 -19.63
N GLY A 132 5.46 -4.93 -20.63
CA GLY A 132 5.20 -6.35 -20.85
C GLY A 132 5.51 -7.20 -19.61
N TRP A 133 6.63 -6.93 -18.94
CA TRP A 133 6.99 -7.62 -17.69
C TRP A 133 5.91 -7.46 -16.60
N CYS A 134 5.32 -6.26 -16.46
CA CYS A 134 4.28 -6.01 -15.47
C CYS A 134 3.00 -6.77 -15.81
N LYS A 135 2.62 -6.80 -17.09
CA LYS A 135 1.48 -7.59 -17.58
C LYS A 135 1.63 -9.06 -17.23
N GLU A 136 2.80 -9.65 -17.50
CA GLU A 136 3.05 -11.06 -17.23
C GLU A 136 3.04 -11.37 -15.74
N LEU A 137 3.59 -10.51 -14.89
CA LEU A 137 3.49 -10.66 -13.43
C LEU A 137 2.04 -10.62 -12.93
N ILE A 138 1.22 -9.72 -13.47
CA ILE A 138 -0.21 -9.62 -13.11
C ILE A 138 -0.96 -10.88 -13.53
N LYS A 139 -0.71 -11.39 -14.74
CA LYS A 139 -1.30 -12.65 -15.20
C LYS A 139 -0.91 -13.83 -14.32
N LEU A 140 0.34 -13.91 -13.89
CA LEU A 140 0.81 -14.95 -12.97
C LEU A 140 0.13 -14.84 -11.60
N ASP A 141 0.00 -13.63 -11.05
CA ASP A 141 -0.72 -13.38 -9.79
C ASP A 141 -2.22 -13.75 -9.89
N ILE A 142 -2.88 -13.41 -11.01
CA ILE A 142 -4.24 -13.85 -11.32
C ILE A 142 -4.33 -15.37 -11.45
N THR A 143 -3.37 -16.00 -12.14
CA THR A 143 -3.32 -17.46 -12.33
C THR A 143 -3.21 -18.19 -11.01
N LEU A 144 -2.28 -17.77 -10.14
CA LEU A 144 -2.09 -18.35 -8.81
C LEU A 144 -3.38 -18.25 -7.97
N ARG A 145 -4.01 -17.06 -7.95
CA ARG A 145 -5.29 -16.85 -7.25
C ARG A 145 -6.41 -17.69 -7.84
N TRP A 146 -6.47 -17.84 -9.17
CA TRP A 146 -7.46 -18.66 -9.83
C TRP A 146 -7.31 -20.13 -9.45
N ILE A 147 -6.08 -20.65 -9.45
CA ILE A 147 -5.77 -22.03 -9.06
C ILE A 147 -6.22 -22.29 -7.62
N VAL A 148 -5.86 -21.41 -6.68
CA VAL A 148 -6.25 -21.52 -5.27
C VAL A 148 -7.78 -21.52 -5.13
N GLN A 149 -8.47 -20.59 -5.79
CA GLN A 149 -9.92 -20.47 -5.72
C GLN A 149 -10.64 -21.68 -6.33
N ARG A 150 -10.10 -22.21 -7.44
CA ARG A 150 -10.62 -23.42 -8.09
C ARG A 150 -10.46 -24.64 -7.19
N LYS A 151 -9.30 -24.82 -6.57
CA LYS A 151 -9.05 -25.90 -5.60
C LYS A 151 -10.05 -25.86 -4.45
N ILE A 152 -10.27 -24.69 -3.86
CA ILE A 152 -11.24 -24.51 -2.76
C ILE A 152 -12.66 -24.89 -3.21
N TRP A 153 -13.06 -24.48 -4.41
CA TRP A 153 -14.37 -24.85 -4.94
C TRP A 153 -14.52 -26.38 -5.10
N LEU A 154 -13.49 -27.04 -5.66
CA LEU A 154 -13.47 -28.50 -5.83
C LEU A 154 -13.50 -29.24 -4.49
N GLU A 155 -12.72 -28.79 -3.52
CA GLU A 155 -12.71 -29.35 -2.17
C GLU A 155 -14.07 -29.20 -1.48
N GLN A 156 -14.75 -28.06 -1.66
CA GLN A 156 -16.10 -27.85 -1.15
C GLN A 156 -17.10 -28.83 -1.78
N LYS A 157 -16.98 -29.09 -3.09
CA LYS A 157 -17.84 -30.07 -3.80
C LYS A 157 -17.55 -31.51 -3.38
N ALA A 158 -16.28 -31.90 -3.30
CA ALA A 158 -15.86 -33.20 -2.81
C ALA A 158 -16.37 -33.46 -1.38
N LYS A 159 -16.21 -32.48 -0.47
CA LYS A 159 -16.75 -32.56 0.90
C LYS A 159 -18.27 -32.69 0.93
N ALA A 160 -18.99 -32.00 0.05
CA ALA A 160 -20.44 -32.10 -0.03
C ALA A 160 -20.90 -33.50 -0.49
N LEU A 161 -20.18 -34.13 -1.41
CA LEU A 161 -20.43 -35.52 -1.82
C LEU A 161 -20.10 -36.51 -0.68
N GLN A 162 -18.97 -36.33 -0.02
CA GLN A 162 -18.52 -37.20 1.07
C GLN A 162 -19.36 -37.10 2.35
N LYS A 163 -20.18 -36.04 2.52
CA LYS A 163 -21.13 -35.94 3.64
C LYS A 163 -22.13 -37.12 3.66
N TYR A 164 -22.37 -37.73 2.50
CA TYR A 164 -23.09 -39.00 2.39
C TYR A 164 -22.09 -40.15 2.56
N GLN A 165 -22.37 -41.11 3.45
CA GLN A 165 -21.49 -42.26 3.69
C GLN A 165 -21.07 -42.92 2.37
N ARG A 166 -19.76 -43.17 2.20
CA ARG A 166 -19.17 -43.69 0.94
C ARG A 166 -19.87 -44.94 0.37
N ARG A 167 -20.47 -45.77 1.26
CA ARG A 167 -21.26 -46.96 0.90
C ARG A 167 -22.58 -46.67 0.18
N TYR A 168 -23.11 -45.45 0.28
CA TYR A 168 -24.35 -45.02 -0.36
C TYR A 168 -24.12 -44.06 -1.54
N LEU A 169 -22.86 -43.84 -1.94
CA LEU A 169 -22.55 -43.03 -3.11
C LEU A 169 -22.90 -43.82 -4.37
N SER A 170 -23.57 -43.16 -5.31
CA SER A 170 -23.79 -43.72 -6.64
C SER A 170 -22.44 -43.86 -7.38
N SER A 171 -22.38 -44.76 -8.37
CA SER A 171 -21.22 -44.85 -9.28
C SER A 171 -20.92 -43.49 -9.94
N SER A 172 -21.95 -42.68 -10.21
CA SER A 172 -21.78 -41.33 -10.74
C SER A 172 -21.09 -40.40 -9.75
N ASP A 173 -21.42 -40.45 -8.46
CA ASP A 173 -20.81 -39.59 -7.44
C ASP A 173 -19.37 -40.01 -7.13
N LEU A 174 -19.07 -41.31 -7.18
CA LEU A 174 -17.70 -41.81 -7.08
C LEU A 174 -16.84 -41.29 -8.25
N ASN A 175 -17.35 -41.35 -9.48
CA ASN A 175 -16.66 -40.82 -10.65
C ASN A 175 -16.43 -39.30 -10.55
N LYS A 176 -17.39 -38.55 -10.02
CA LYS A 176 -17.22 -37.09 -9.77
C LYS A 176 -16.15 -36.82 -8.72
N LEU A 177 -16.16 -37.59 -7.62
CA LEU A 177 -15.17 -37.44 -6.56
C LEU A 177 -13.75 -37.69 -7.08
N GLU A 178 -13.57 -38.78 -7.84
CA GLU A 178 -12.29 -39.10 -8.48
C GLU A 178 -11.87 -38.00 -9.48
N ALA A 179 -12.81 -37.47 -10.25
CA ALA A 179 -12.55 -36.35 -11.16
C ALA A 179 -12.09 -35.08 -10.42
N TYR A 180 -12.72 -34.74 -9.30
CA TYR A 180 -12.30 -33.60 -8.48
C TYR A 180 -10.92 -33.81 -7.86
N GLU A 181 -10.63 -35.00 -7.33
CA GLU A 181 -9.31 -35.33 -6.77
C GLU A 181 -8.22 -35.23 -7.84
N LYS A 182 -8.49 -35.75 -9.05
CA LYS A 182 -7.58 -35.63 -10.19
C LYS A 182 -7.34 -34.17 -10.59
N GLU A 183 -8.38 -33.35 -10.63
CA GLU A 183 -8.25 -31.93 -10.96
C GLU A 183 -7.47 -31.16 -9.87
N ILE A 184 -7.72 -31.42 -8.58
CA ILE A 184 -6.96 -30.82 -7.46
C ILE A 184 -5.46 -31.15 -7.55
N ASN A 185 -5.12 -32.39 -7.88
CA ASN A 185 -3.72 -32.81 -8.06
C ASN A 185 -3.07 -32.10 -9.25
N SER A 186 -3.76 -32.02 -10.40
CA SER A 186 -3.28 -31.28 -11.57
C SER A 186 -3.06 -29.80 -11.27
N LEU A 187 -4.01 -29.17 -10.56
CA LEU A 187 -3.92 -27.78 -10.13
C LEU A 187 -2.77 -27.53 -9.16
N SER A 188 -2.44 -28.50 -8.30
CA SER A 188 -1.31 -28.40 -7.39
C SER A 188 0.02 -28.40 -8.13
N SER A 189 0.18 -29.22 -9.17
CA SER A 189 1.36 -29.16 -10.05
C SER A 189 1.45 -27.80 -10.76
N LYS A 190 0.35 -27.36 -11.37
CA LYS A 190 0.28 -26.08 -12.08
C LYS A 190 0.58 -24.88 -11.18
N TYR A 191 0.14 -24.93 -9.92
CA TYR A 191 0.45 -23.90 -8.93
C TYR A 191 1.97 -23.73 -8.79
N TRP A 192 2.71 -24.82 -8.59
CA TRP A 192 4.15 -24.78 -8.41
C TRP A 192 4.89 -24.30 -9.65
N ASP A 193 4.45 -24.70 -10.84
CA ASP A 193 4.99 -24.20 -12.11
C ASP A 193 4.80 -22.68 -12.23
N SER A 194 3.57 -22.19 -12.03
CA SER A 194 3.26 -20.76 -12.08
C SER A 194 3.97 -19.95 -11.00
N HIS A 195 4.16 -20.53 -9.81
CA HIS A 195 4.87 -19.86 -8.71
C HIS A 195 6.36 -19.71 -9.02
N ARG A 196 7.02 -20.76 -9.55
CA ARG A 196 8.41 -20.69 -10.02
C ARG A 196 8.57 -19.69 -11.16
N GLU A 197 7.64 -19.69 -12.10
CA GLU A 197 7.64 -18.71 -13.20
C GLU A 197 7.49 -17.28 -12.66
N GLN A 198 6.57 -17.05 -11.72
CA GLN A 198 6.42 -15.75 -11.06
C GLN A 198 7.72 -15.30 -10.39
N TRP A 199 8.40 -16.21 -9.69
CA TRP A 199 9.69 -15.91 -9.07
C TRP A 199 10.74 -15.53 -10.12
N ALA A 200 10.92 -16.34 -11.17
CA ALA A 200 11.90 -16.08 -12.23
C ALA A 200 11.62 -14.75 -12.97
N LYS A 201 10.36 -14.47 -13.31
CA LYS A 201 9.95 -13.22 -13.95
C LYS A 201 10.12 -12.01 -13.02
N SER A 202 9.91 -12.21 -11.72
CA SER A 202 10.10 -11.16 -10.72
C SER A 202 11.57 -10.82 -10.50
N ASP A 203 12.45 -11.80 -10.61
CA ASP A 203 13.89 -11.60 -10.52
C ASP A 203 14.44 -10.91 -11.78
N GLY A 204 13.92 -11.26 -12.95
CA GLY A 204 14.27 -10.64 -14.24
C GLY A 204 13.68 -9.24 -14.50
N ILE A 205 13.10 -8.55 -13.50
CA ILE A 205 12.61 -7.17 -13.68
C ILE A 205 13.82 -6.25 -13.86
N TRP A 206 14.02 -5.75 -15.07
CA TRP A 206 15.12 -4.85 -15.44
C TRP A 206 15.08 -3.50 -14.69
N SER A 207 13.89 -2.96 -14.46
CA SER A 207 13.74 -1.69 -13.73
C SER A 207 14.03 -1.91 -12.24
N LEU A 208 15.19 -1.44 -11.79
CA LEU A 208 15.63 -1.55 -10.39
C LEU A 208 14.63 -0.89 -9.41
N SER A 209 14.13 0.30 -9.75
CA SER A 209 13.10 0.98 -8.94
C SER A 209 11.80 0.19 -8.87
N ALA A 210 11.32 -0.37 -9.98
CA ALA A 210 10.12 -1.21 -9.99
C ALA A 210 10.32 -2.52 -9.21
N ASN A 211 11.50 -3.13 -9.30
CA ASN A 211 11.82 -4.34 -8.54
C ASN A 211 11.81 -4.07 -7.03
N ARG A 212 12.46 -2.97 -6.60
CA ARG A 212 12.46 -2.53 -5.19
C ARG A 212 11.05 -2.17 -4.72
N ALA A 213 10.32 -1.37 -5.48
CA ALA A 213 8.92 -1.01 -5.21
C ALA A 213 8.05 -2.25 -5.01
N ARG A 214 8.14 -3.23 -5.92
CA ARG A 214 7.41 -4.51 -5.81
C ARG A 214 7.82 -5.27 -4.55
N LYS A 215 9.12 -5.43 -4.29
CA LYS A 215 9.61 -6.14 -3.08
C LYS A 215 9.09 -5.48 -1.81
N ARG A 216 9.17 -4.15 -1.72
CA ARG A 216 8.64 -3.35 -0.59
C ARG A 216 7.14 -3.55 -0.45
N GLN A 217 6.38 -3.42 -1.54
CA GLN A 217 4.94 -3.64 -1.54
C GLN A 217 4.58 -5.03 -1.00
N ARG A 218 5.29 -6.08 -1.42
CA ARG A 218 4.99 -7.47 -1.01
C ARG A 218 5.33 -7.76 0.45
N LYS A 219 6.04 -6.86 1.17
CA LYS A 219 6.17 -6.92 2.63
C LYS A 219 4.83 -6.62 3.33
N HIS A 220 3.96 -5.80 2.72
CA HIS A 220 2.66 -5.49 3.27
C HIS A 220 1.67 -6.61 2.96
N ALA A 221 1.22 -7.31 4.00
CA ALA A 221 0.32 -8.46 3.86
C ALA A 221 -1.05 -8.12 3.24
N ASP A 222 -1.40 -6.84 3.17
CA ASP A 222 -2.63 -6.26 2.64
C ASP A 222 -2.40 -5.49 1.33
N TRP A 223 -1.27 -5.65 0.65
CA TRP A 223 -0.98 -4.94 -0.62
C TRP A 223 -2.11 -5.06 -1.65
N TYR A 224 -2.76 -6.23 -1.67
CA TYR A 224 -3.85 -6.56 -2.57
C TYR A 224 -5.16 -5.84 -2.21
N LEU A 225 -5.24 -5.18 -1.06
CA LEU A 225 -6.38 -4.39 -0.62
C LEU A 225 -6.30 -2.91 -1.03
N SER A 226 -5.28 -2.50 -1.78
CA SER A 226 -5.21 -1.12 -2.27
C SER A 226 -6.48 -0.70 -3.02
N GLY A 227 -6.86 0.58 -2.90
CA GLY A 227 -8.10 1.10 -3.48
C GLY A 227 -8.20 0.82 -4.99
N VAL A 228 -7.09 0.94 -5.70
CA VAL A 228 -7.00 0.68 -7.14
C VAL A 228 -7.35 -0.78 -7.49
N LEU A 229 -6.85 -1.74 -6.72
CA LEU A 229 -7.11 -3.16 -6.96
C LEU A 229 -8.53 -3.55 -6.54
N ARG A 230 -9.05 -2.94 -5.46
CA ARG A 230 -10.44 -3.11 -5.03
C ARG A 230 -11.41 -2.63 -6.11
N GLU A 231 -11.18 -1.43 -6.64
CA GLU A 231 -12.01 -0.85 -7.70
C GLU A 231 -11.92 -1.68 -8.99
N ASP A 232 -10.73 -2.14 -9.37
CA ASP A 232 -10.55 -3.05 -10.50
C ASP A 232 -11.35 -4.35 -10.34
N CYS A 233 -11.29 -4.97 -9.17
CA CYS A 233 -12.09 -6.15 -8.87
C CYS A 233 -13.61 -5.85 -8.92
N ALA A 234 -14.05 -4.69 -8.40
CA ALA A 234 -15.45 -4.29 -8.42
C ALA A 234 -15.96 -4.06 -9.85
N ASN A 235 -15.19 -3.34 -10.68
CA ASN A 235 -15.52 -3.03 -12.07
C ASN A 235 -15.62 -4.28 -12.95
N ARG A 236 -14.90 -5.36 -12.60
CA ARG A 236 -15.02 -6.69 -13.23
C ARG A 236 -16.17 -7.54 -12.68
N GLY A 237 -17.09 -6.97 -11.90
CA GLY A 237 -18.23 -7.68 -11.30
C GLY A 237 -17.85 -8.60 -10.12
N GLY A 238 -16.67 -8.39 -9.54
CA GLY A 238 -16.11 -9.19 -8.47
C GLY A 238 -16.69 -8.89 -7.08
N CYS A 239 -16.18 -9.61 -6.08
CA CYS A 239 -16.59 -9.51 -4.68
C CYS A 239 -16.36 -8.13 -4.06
N CYS A 240 -15.44 -7.32 -4.58
CA CYS A 240 -15.14 -6.00 -4.01
C CYS A 240 -16.29 -5.00 -4.18
N GLY A 241 -17.13 -5.15 -5.21
CA GLY A 241 -18.36 -4.37 -5.37
C GLY A 241 -19.53 -4.87 -4.51
N ARG A 242 -19.29 -5.83 -3.61
CA ARG A 242 -20.30 -6.44 -2.73
C ARG A 242 -19.83 -6.42 -1.27
N SER A 243 -20.77 -6.64 -0.36
CA SER A 243 -20.52 -6.74 1.09
C SER A 243 -20.19 -8.16 1.56
N CYS A 244 -19.83 -9.09 0.67
CA CYS A 244 -19.64 -10.51 1.03
C CYS A 244 -18.37 -10.80 1.87
N GLY A 245 -17.45 -9.84 1.99
CA GLY A 245 -16.23 -9.97 2.79
C GLY A 245 -15.17 -10.94 2.23
N CYS A 246 -15.36 -11.49 1.03
CA CYS A 246 -14.45 -12.50 0.46
C CYS A 246 -13.02 -11.99 0.20
N ARG A 247 -12.81 -10.67 0.16
CA ARG A 247 -11.49 -10.08 -0.09
C ARG A 247 -10.61 -10.06 1.16
N GLU A 248 -11.17 -9.90 2.35
CA GLU A 248 -10.40 -9.78 3.60
C GLU A 248 -10.12 -11.14 4.27
N ARG A 249 -10.84 -12.19 3.85
CA ARG A 249 -10.72 -13.52 4.44
C ARG A 249 -9.58 -14.31 3.78
N PRO A 250 -8.69 -14.93 4.59
CA PRO A 250 -7.83 -16.01 4.12
C PRO A 250 -8.65 -17.06 3.37
N ARG A 251 -8.18 -17.48 2.20
CA ARG A 251 -8.89 -18.46 1.36
C ARG A 251 -8.56 -19.90 1.76
N MET A 252 -7.40 -20.13 2.35
CA MET A 252 -6.98 -21.42 2.89
C MET A 252 -6.76 -21.32 4.39
N THR A 253 -7.06 -22.40 5.12
CA THR A 253 -6.75 -22.53 6.56
C THR A 253 -5.39 -23.15 6.82
N VAL A 254 -4.77 -23.76 5.80
CA VAL A 254 -3.44 -24.35 5.90
C VAL A 254 -2.46 -23.34 5.30
N ASN A 255 -1.68 -22.69 6.17
CA ASN A 255 -0.50 -21.93 5.78
C ASN A 255 0.51 -22.93 5.19
N ILE A 256 0.46 -23.11 3.88
CA ILE A 256 1.58 -23.70 3.16
C ILE A 256 2.49 -22.52 2.84
N ASP A 257 3.71 -22.53 3.37
CA ASP A 257 4.69 -21.47 3.13
C ASP A 257 4.78 -21.15 1.63
N GLY A 258 4.65 -19.87 1.29
CA GLY A 258 4.66 -19.39 -0.09
C GLY A 258 3.32 -19.47 -0.85
N VAL A 259 2.22 -19.89 -0.21
CA VAL A 259 0.88 -19.81 -0.83
C VAL A 259 0.23 -18.45 -0.57
N CYS A 260 0.01 -17.68 -1.64
CA CYS A 260 -0.78 -16.45 -1.58
C CYS A 260 -2.26 -16.80 -1.40
N ASP A 261 -2.67 -16.96 -0.14
CA ASP A 261 -4.03 -17.31 0.27
C ASP A 261 -4.97 -16.09 0.32
N ARG A 262 -4.42 -14.88 0.12
CA ARG A 262 -5.15 -13.62 0.12
C ARG A 262 -5.15 -12.99 -1.26
N GLY A 263 -6.23 -12.25 -1.57
CA GLY A 263 -6.36 -11.60 -2.87
C GLY A 263 -7.79 -11.46 -3.35
N HIS A 264 -7.96 -10.69 -4.42
CA HIS A 264 -9.25 -10.52 -5.07
C HIS A 264 -9.77 -11.80 -5.73
N CYS A 265 -11.08 -11.84 -5.92
CA CYS A 265 -11.71 -12.97 -6.60
C CYS A 265 -11.31 -13.01 -8.07
N THR A 266 -11.23 -14.23 -8.59
CA THR A 266 -11.23 -14.55 -10.00
C THR A 266 -12.57 -15.17 -10.37
N THR A 267 -12.75 -15.57 -11.63
CA THR A 267 -13.90 -16.35 -12.09
C THR A 267 -14.11 -17.66 -11.31
N ALA A 268 -13.07 -18.20 -10.67
CA ALA A 268 -13.16 -19.41 -9.85
C ALA A 268 -13.67 -19.19 -8.43
N CYS A 269 -13.97 -17.96 -8.01
CA CYS A 269 -14.46 -17.70 -6.67
C CYS A 269 -15.86 -18.29 -6.44
N SER A 270 -16.00 -19.20 -5.47
CA SER A 270 -17.31 -19.78 -5.10
C SER A 270 -18.39 -18.74 -4.81
N CYS A 271 -18.03 -17.59 -4.23
CA CYS A 271 -18.99 -16.51 -3.99
C CYS A 271 -19.45 -15.84 -5.29
N CYS A 272 -18.53 -15.58 -6.23
CA CYS A 272 -18.89 -15.01 -7.54
C CYS A 272 -19.75 -15.99 -8.34
N LEU A 273 -19.37 -17.27 -8.38
CA LEU A 273 -20.13 -18.31 -9.09
C LEU A 273 -21.59 -18.37 -8.59
N LYS A 274 -21.79 -18.36 -7.27
CA LYS A 274 -23.13 -18.33 -6.66
C LYS A 274 -23.88 -17.03 -6.97
N ALA A 275 -23.23 -15.88 -6.83
CA ALA A 275 -23.88 -14.58 -7.05
C ALA A 275 -24.35 -14.41 -8.50
N HIS A 276 -23.63 -14.99 -9.46
CA HIS A 276 -23.93 -14.90 -10.89
C HIS A 276 -24.67 -16.15 -11.43
N ASN A 277 -25.07 -17.07 -10.55
CA ASN A 277 -25.73 -18.34 -10.93
C ASN A 277 -24.96 -19.14 -12.00
N ILE A 278 -23.62 -19.17 -11.90
CA ILE A 278 -22.74 -19.87 -12.83
C ILE A 278 -22.40 -21.25 -12.27
N ASP A 279 -22.59 -22.28 -13.09
CA ASP A 279 -22.11 -23.61 -12.77
C ASP A 279 -20.58 -23.69 -12.91
N GLY A 280 -19.93 -24.11 -11.82
CA GLY A 280 -18.49 -24.26 -11.76
C GLY A 280 -17.98 -25.58 -12.33
N GLU A 281 -18.80 -26.58 -12.65
CA GLU A 281 -18.30 -27.93 -13.03
C GLU A 281 -17.28 -27.88 -14.19
N LYS A 282 -17.52 -27.05 -15.21
CA LYS A 282 -16.67 -26.94 -16.40
C LYS A 282 -16.01 -25.56 -16.56
N LEU A 283 -15.54 -25.00 -15.44
CA LEU A 283 -14.93 -23.68 -15.45
C LEU A 283 -13.56 -23.70 -16.15
N LYS A 284 -13.33 -22.74 -17.05
CA LYS A 284 -12.02 -22.48 -17.66
C LYS A 284 -11.47 -21.16 -17.14
N MET A 285 -10.14 -21.07 -17.02
CA MET A 285 -9.47 -19.82 -16.67
C MET A 285 -9.55 -18.85 -17.85
N LYS A 286 -10.28 -17.74 -17.65
CA LYS A 286 -10.41 -16.63 -18.63
C LYS A 286 -9.85 -15.31 -18.11
N ASP A 287 -9.64 -15.20 -16.79
CA ASP A 287 -9.24 -13.94 -16.14
C ASP A 287 -7.94 -13.34 -16.69
N VAL A 288 -7.03 -14.18 -17.20
CA VAL A 288 -5.75 -13.73 -17.77
C VAL A 288 -5.91 -13.08 -19.15
N ASP A 289 -6.96 -13.45 -19.89
CA ASP A 289 -7.25 -12.92 -21.22
C ASP A 289 -7.90 -11.53 -21.11
N GLU A 290 -8.60 -11.28 -20.00
CA GLU A 290 -9.25 -10.00 -19.67
C GLU A 290 -8.25 -8.92 -19.19
N VAL A 291 -6.97 -9.27 -18.99
CA VAL A 291 -5.93 -8.31 -18.59
C VAL A 291 -5.54 -7.43 -19.77
N HIS A 292 -6.30 -6.34 -19.95
CA HIS A 292 -6.06 -5.32 -20.97
C HIS A 292 -4.90 -4.40 -20.59
N PHE A 293 -3.68 -4.86 -20.83
CA PHE A 293 -2.46 -4.09 -20.64
C PHE A 293 -1.94 -3.59 -22.00
N SER A 294 -2.37 -2.40 -22.43
CA SER A 294 -1.75 -1.67 -23.55
C SER A 294 -0.98 -0.46 -23.02
N SER A 295 0.10 -0.08 -23.70
CA SER A 295 1.05 0.97 -23.28
C SER A 295 0.40 2.35 -23.07
N TYR A 296 -0.75 2.61 -23.71
CA TYR A 296 -1.46 3.90 -23.67
C TYR A 296 -2.76 3.89 -22.87
N ASN A 297 -3.11 2.80 -22.16
CA ASN A 297 -4.38 2.74 -21.43
C ASN A 297 -4.22 3.21 -19.98
N ARG A 298 -5.09 4.14 -19.56
CA ARG A 298 -5.27 4.58 -18.16
C ARG A 298 -5.40 3.39 -17.20
N HIS A 299 -6.07 2.32 -17.63
CA HIS A 299 -6.22 1.07 -16.88
C HIS A 299 -4.87 0.39 -16.59
N ALA A 300 -3.98 0.26 -17.58
CA ALA A 300 -2.66 -0.33 -17.39
C ALA A 300 -1.80 0.46 -16.40
N THR A 301 -1.88 1.79 -16.44
CA THR A 301 -1.21 2.66 -15.47
C THR A 301 -1.76 2.48 -14.06
N ARG A 302 -3.08 2.33 -13.92
CA ARG A 302 -3.70 2.03 -12.62
C ARG A 302 -3.23 0.68 -12.08
N LEU A 303 -3.24 -0.37 -12.91
CA LEU A 303 -2.74 -1.68 -12.51
C LEU A 303 -1.25 -1.65 -12.11
N LEU A 304 -0.41 -0.91 -12.84
CA LEU A 304 1.00 -0.70 -12.46
C LEU A 304 1.12 -0.09 -11.06
N LYS A 305 0.35 0.97 -10.78
CA LYS A 305 0.31 1.59 -9.44
C LYS A 305 -0.10 0.61 -8.35
N GLY A 306 -1.13 -0.20 -8.62
CA GLY A 306 -1.67 -1.16 -7.66
C GLY A 306 -0.81 -2.40 -7.45
N TYR A 307 -0.16 -2.95 -8.49
CA TYR A 307 0.58 -4.22 -8.41
C TYR A 307 2.08 -4.08 -8.14
N ILE A 308 2.65 -2.90 -8.34
CA ILE A 308 4.08 -2.64 -8.20
C ILE A 308 4.38 -1.56 -7.17
N PHE A 309 3.66 -0.43 -7.20
CA PHE A 309 4.03 0.77 -6.43
C PHE A 309 3.14 1.03 -5.21
N TYR A 310 2.18 0.17 -4.87
CA TYR A 310 1.25 0.34 -3.73
C TYR A 310 0.67 1.76 -3.56
N LEU A 311 0.45 2.49 -4.67
CA LEU A 311 -0.07 3.85 -4.60
C LEU A 311 -1.59 3.79 -4.40
N ASN A 312 -2.09 4.58 -3.45
CA ASN A 312 -3.50 4.61 -3.00
C ASN A 312 -3.90 3.41 -2.11
N GLY A 313 -2.96 2.83 -1.37
CA GLY A 313 -3.20 1.77 -0.38
C GLY A 313 -3.58 2.26 1.03
N MET A 314 -3.43 3.56 1.31
CA MET A 314 -3.65 4.16 2.62
C MET A 314 -4.77 5.21 2.59
N GLU A 315 -5.98 4.75 2.27
CA GLU A 315 -7.25 5.40 2.57
C GLU A 315 -8.07 4.47 3.46
#